data_AF-A0A962E8C8-F1
#
_entry.id   AF-A0A962E8C8-F1
#
_cell.length_a   1.000
_cell.length_b   1.000
_cell.length_c   1.000
_cell.angle_alpha   90.00
_cell.angle_beta   90.00
_cell.angle_gamma   90.00
#
_symmetry.space_group_name_H-M   'P 1'
#
loop_
_entity.id
_entity.type
_entity.pdbx_description
1 polymer ?
#
loop_
_entity_poly.entity_id
_entity_poly.type
_entity_poly.pdbx_seq_one_letter_code
_entity_poly.pdbx_strand_id
1 'polypeptide(L)'
;NGSYDLQFSLQTQDGTAVGSPLSFDDLSVAEGVFTVDLDFGPVITSGDFQLQIAVRDGTSTGSYTVLSPTTRIAPLPQAQVAELAVEAVTVSPDSIGSAAIEDGRIAASDIDANQLQRRITGACASNQAISGIAAAGTV
;
A
#
# COMPACT_ATOMS: atom_id res chain seq x y z
N ASN A 1 -7.72 20.60 -36.50
CA ASN A 1 -6.84 21.39 -35.60
C ASN A 1 -7.70 22.44 -34.94
N GLY A 2 -7.69 22.52 -33.61
CA GLY A 2 -8.55 23.43 -32.86
C GLY A 2 -8.27 23.38 -31.36
N SER A 3 -8.92 24.29 -30.62
CA SER A 3 -8.95 24.30 -29.15
C SER A 3 -10.17 23.53 -28.66
N TYR A 4 -9.96 22.59 -27.74
CA TYR A 4 -11.02 21.75 -27.18
C TYR A 4 -10.87 21.65 -25.67
N ASP A 5 -11.98 21.55 -24.97
CA ASP A 5 -11.94 21.19 -23.56
C ASP A 5 -12.08 19.68 -23.46
N LEU A 6 -11.17 19.05 -22.72
CA LEU A 6 -11.16 17.62 -22.47
C LEU A 6 -11.34 17.33 -20.99
N GLN A 7 -12.16 16.34 -20.71
CA GLN A 7 -12.35 15.79 -19.38
C GLN A 7 -11.97 14.31 -19.36
N PHE A 8 -11.19 13.93 -18.35
CA PHE A 8 -10.70 12.58 -18.15
C PHE A 8 -11.23 12.06 -16.81
N SER A 9 -11.92 10.92 -16.85
CA SER A 9 -12.41 10.24 -15.64
C SER A 9 -11.80 8.85 -15.57
N LEU A 10 -11.22 8.51 -14.41
CA LEU A 10 -10.83 7.15 -14.09
C LEU A 10 -12.07 6.36 -13.63
N GLN A 11 -12.25 5.16 -14.14
CA GLN A 11 -13.37 4.29 -13.79
C GLN A 11 -12.92 2.85 -13.55
N THR A 12 -13.66 2.12 -12.72
CA THR A 12 -13.56 0.64 -12.66
C THR A 12 -14.07 0.01 -13.95
N GLN A 13 -13.80 -1.28 -14.18
CA GLN A 13 -14.36 -2.01 -15.34
C GLN A 13 -15.91 -1.98 -15.39
N ASP A 14 -16.57 -1.85 -14.23
CA ASP A 14 -18.03 -1.74 -14.14
C ASP A 14 -18.54 -0.31 -14.41
N GLY A 15 -17.65 0.64 -14.75
CA GLY A 15 -17.99 2.03 -15.06
C GLY A 15 -18.17 2.93 -13.83
N THR A 16 -17.81 2.49 -12.63
CA THR A 16 -17.88 3.32 -11.43
C THR A 16 -16.74 4.33 -11.42
N ALA A 17 -17.05 5.62 -11.25
CA ALA A 17 -16.04 6.67 -11.20
C ALA A 17 -15.13 6.54 -9.97
N VAL A 18 -13.85 6.80 -10.18
CA VAL A 18 -12.80 6.69 -9.19
C VAL A 18 -12.14 8.06 -9.05
N GLY A 19 -12.33 8.70 -7.90
CA GLY A 19 -11.87 10.06 -7.66
C GLY A 19 -12.66 11.12 -8.45
N SER A 20 -12.08 12.32 -8.55
CA SER A 20 -12.65 13.43 -9.33
C SER A 20 -12.09 13.44 -10.76
N PRO A 21 -12.89 13.87 -11.75
CA PRO A 21 -12.41 14.01 -13.11
C PRO A 21 -11.35 15.12 -13.23
N LEU A 22 -10.40 14.93 -14.14
CA LEU A 22 -9.43 15.95 -14.53
C LEU A 22 -9.97 16.70 -15.75
N SER A 23 -9.99 18.03 -15.68
CA SER A 23 -10.46 18.89 -16.77
C SER A 23 -9.33 19.76 -17.28
N PHE A 24 -9.20 19.81 -18.60
CA PHE A 24 -8.24 20.63 -19.32
C PHE A 24 -9.01 21.49 -20.32
N ASP A 25 -9.10 22.78 -20.02
CA ASP A 25 -9.76 23.74 -20.90
C ASP A 25 -8.76 24.27 -21.95
N ASP A 26 -9.27 24.61 -23.12
CA ASP A 26 -8.54 25.17 -24.26
C ASP A 26 -7.29 24.38 -24.70
N LEU A 27 -7.39 23.05 -24.68
CA LEU A 27 -6.30 22.18 -25.12
C LEU A 27 -6.15 22.23 -26.65
N SER A 28 -4.93 22.51 -27.11
CA SER A 28 -4.63 22.49 -28.53
C SER A 28 -4.58 21.05 -29.06
N VAL A 29 -5.45 20.74 -30.01
CA VAL A 29 -5.51 19.45 -30.70
C VAL A 29 -5.13 19.64 -32.16
N ALA A 30 -4.09 18.93 -32.60
CA ALA A 30 -3.61 18.94 -33.99
C ALA A 30 -3.75 17.55 -34.61
N GLU A 31 -4.50 17.45 -35.70
CA GLU A 31 -4.79 16.21 -36.42
C GLU A 31 -5.39 15.11 -35.53
N GLY A 32 -6.15 15.51 -34.50
CA GLY A 32 -6.72 14.61 -33.50
C GLY A 32 -5.73 14.15 -32.43
N VAL A 33 -4.50 14.66 -32.45
CA VAL A 33 -3.43 14.37 -31.49
C VAL A 33 -3.33 15.49 -30.45
N PHE A 34 -3.19 15.08 -29.19
CA PHE A 34 -2.91 15.95 -28.05
C PHE A 34 -2.04 15.20 -27.04
N THR A 35 -1.47 15.92 -26.08
CA THR A 35 -0.66 15.32 -25.01
C THR A 35 -0.95 16.06 -23.71
N VAL A 36 -1.27 15.30 -22.66
CA VAL A 36 -1.52 15.81 -21.31
C VAL A 36 -0.98 14.79 -20.31
N ASP A 37 -0.49 15.29 -19.18
CA ASP A 37 -0.13 14.46 -18.04
C ASP A 37 -1.37 14.28 -17.15
N LEU A 38 -1.72 13.03 -16.84
CA LEU A 38 -2.88 12.68 -16.03
C LEU A 38 -2.42 12.17 -14.67
N ASP A 39 -2.75 12.91 -13.62
CA ASP A 39 -2.49 12.51 -12.23
C ASP A 39 -3.82 12.41 -11.46
N PHE A 40 -4.26 11.18 -11.20
CA PHE A 40 -5.46 10.89 -10.41
C PHE A 40 -5.15 10.76 -8.91
N GLY A 41 -3.94 11.13 -8.48
CA GLY A 41 -3.45 11.01 -7.13
C GLY A 41 -3.11 9.56 -6.74
N PRO A 42 -3.05 9.25 -5.42
CA PRO A 42 -2.64 7.94 -4.91
C PRO A 42 -3.65 6.80 -5.16
N VAL A 43 -4.59 6.99 -6.09
CA VAL A 43 -5.83 6.23 -6.26
C VAL A 43 -5.66 5.02 -7.18
N ILE A 44 -4.44 4.68 -7.61
CA ILE A 44 -4.20 3.39 -8.27
C ILE A 44 -4.04 2.33 -7.19
N THR A 45 -5.17 1.98 -6.55
CA THR A 45 -5.29 0.76 -5.77
C THR A 45 -5.30 -0.44 -6.70
N SER A 46 -4.95 -1.63 -6.22
CA SER A 46 -4.99 -2.86 -7.00
C SER A 46 -6.32 -3.02 -7.78
N GLY A 47 -6.26 -3.04 -9.11
CA GLY A 47 -7.44 -3.23 -9.96
C GLY A 47 -7.22 -2.89 -11.43
N ASP A 48 -8.10 -3.40 -12.30
CA ASP A 48 -8.17 -2.99 -13.70
C ASP A 48 -9.05 -1.73 -13.82
N PHE A 49 -8.53 -0.69 -14.46
CA PHE A 49 -9.26 0.56 -14.67
C PHE A 49 -9.47 0.84 -16.16
N GLN A 50 -10.35 1.80 -16.42
CA GLN A 50 -10.59 2.35 -17.75
C GLN A 50 -10.61 3.88 -17.68
N LEU A 51 -10.05 4.50 -18.71
CA LEU A 51 -10.10 5.93 -18.94
C LEU A 51 -11.32 6.26 -19.79
N GLN A 52 -12.22 7.04 -19.23
CA GLN A 52 -13.29 7.70 -19.99
C GLN A 52 -12.82 9.10 -20.37
N ILE A 53 -12.89 9.40 -21.67
CA ILE A 53 -12.54 10.69 -22.24
C ILE A 53 -13.83 11.35 -22.72
N ALA A 54 -14.04 12.60 -22.35
CA ALA A 54 -15.14 13.41 -22.85
C ALA A 54 -14.59 14.71 -23.43
N VAL A 55 -15.17 15.20 -24.53
CA VAL A 55 -14.69 16.35 -25.28
C VAL A 55 -15.82 17.34 -25.55
N ARG A 56 -15.49 18.63 -25.57
CA ARG A 56 -16.33 19.69 -26.13
C ARG A 56 -15.46 20.71 -26.87
N ASP A 57 -16.05 21.46 -27.80
CA ASP A 57 -15.36 22.60 -28.42
C ASP A 57 -14.94 23.62 -27.35
N GLY A 58 -13.74 24.21 -27.45
CA GLY A 58 -13.20 25.11 -26.41
C GLY A 58 -14.02 26.39 -26.18
N THR A 59 -14.80 26.82 -27.17
CA THR A 59 -15.71 27.97 -27.01
C THR A 59 -17.07 27.58 -26.45
N SER A 60 -17.35 26.29 -26.27
CA SER A 60 -18.65 25.78 -25.84
C SER A 60 -18.74 25.69 -24.32
N THR A 61 -19.82 26.22 -23.76
CA THR A 61 -20.18 26.00 -22.34
C THR A 61 -21.20 24.88 -22.16
N GLY A 62 -21.47 24.11 -23.23
CA GLY A 62 -22.41 23.00 -23.21
C GLY A 62 -21.87 21.75 -22.51
N SER A 63 -22.67 20.68 -22.56
CA SER A 63 -22.28 19.36 -22.04
C SER A 63 -21.14 18.74 -22.86
N TYR A 64 -20.28 17.97 -22.19
CA TYR A 64 -19.24 17.17 -22.83
C TYR A 64 -19.85 15.98 -23.59
N THR A 65 -19.23 15.62 -24.71
CA THR A 65 -19.54 14.40 -25.46
C THR A 65 -18.54 13.31 -25.09
N VAL A 66 -19.03 12.17 -24.60
CA VAL A 66 -18.18 11.03 -24.22
C VAL A 66 -17.69 10.30 -25.47
N LEU A 67 -16.38 10.07 -25.54
CA LEU A 67 -15.75 9.27 -26.58
C LEU A 67 -15.84 7.78 -26.24
N SER A 68 -16.20 6.97 -27.23
CA SER A 68 -16.31 5.51 -27.13
C SER A 68 -15.44 4.85 -28.20
N PRO A 69 -14.74 3.75 -27.89
CA PRO A 69 -14.73 3.02 -26.61
C PRO A 69 -13.84 3.68 -25.53
N THR A 70 -14.09 3.36 -24.26
CA THR A 70 -13.18 3.72 -23.16
C THR A 70 -11.84 3.00 -23.31
N THR A 71 -10.76 3.66 -22.94
CA THR A 71 -9.41 3.09 -23.07
C THR A 71 -9.08 2.32 -21.79
N ARG A 72 -8.83 1.00 -21.90
CA ARG A 72 -8.41 0.21 -20.72
C ARG A 72 -7.01 0.62 -20.28
N ILE A 73 -6.83 0.79 -18.97
CA ILE A 73 -5.54 0.98 -18.31
C ILE A 73 -5.29 -0.28 -17.48
N ALA A 74 -4.47 -1.18 -18.02
CA ALA A 74 -3.99 -2.33 -17.26
C ALA A 74 -2.79 -1.89 -16.40
N PRO A 75 -2.73 -2.26 -15.11
CA PRO A 75 -1.55 -2.00 -14.30
C PRO A 75 -0.32 -2.65 -14.97
N LEU A 76 0.76 -1.88 -15.13
CA LEU A 76 2.03 -2.41 -15.61
C LEU A 76 2.55 -3.43 -14.58
N PRO A 77 3.10 -4.60 -15.00
CA PRO A 77 3.58 -5.63 -14.07
C PRO A 77 4.57 -5.12 -13.02
N GLN A 78 5.38 -4.12 -13.37
CA GLN A 78 6.35 -3.51 -12.44
C GLN A 78 5.69 -2.68 -11.33
N ALA A 79 4.51 -2.08 -11.58
CA ALA A 79 3.78 -1.32 -10.58
C ALA A 79 3.17 -2.25 -9.50
N GLN A 80 2.71 -3.44 -9.90
CA GLN A 80 2.14 -4.42 -8.96
C GLN A 80 3.19 -4.97 -7.98
N VAL A 81 4.42 -5.22 -8.45
CA VAL A 81 5.51 -5.72 -7.59
C VAL A 81 5.94 -4.69 -6.54
N ALA A 82 5.86 -3.39 -6.85
CA ALA A 82 6.19 -2.33 -5.90
C ALA A 82 5.18 -2.24 -4.74
N GLU A 83 3.88 -2.46 -4.99
CA GLU A 83 2.84 -2.52 -3.97
C GLU A 83 3.08 -3.67 -2.98
N LEU A 84 3.36 -4.87 -3.50
CA LEU A 84 3.73 -6.05 -2.69
C LEU A 84 5.00 -5.82 -1.84
N ALA A 85 5.91 -4.94 -2.27
CA ALA A 85 7.12 -4.63 -1.52
C ALA A 85 6.87 -3.65 -0.35
N VAL A 86 5.80 -2.85 -0.39
CA VAL A 86 5.45 -1.90 0.69
C VAL A 86 4.94 -2.63 1.93
N GLU A 87 4.30 -3.80 1.78
CA GLU A 87 3.84 -4.63 2.90
C GLU A 87 4.99 -5.25 3.75
N ALA A 88 6.24 -5.17 3.29
CA ALA A 88 7.38 -5.82 3.95
C ALA A 88 8.17 -4.94 4.95
N VAL A 89 7.80 -3.68 5.17
CA VAL A 89 8.72 -2.72 5.83
C VAL A 89 8.53 -2.57 7.34
N THR A 90 7.39 -2.97 7.90
CA THR A 90 7.18 -2.82 9.35
C THR A 90 6.52 -4.05 9.98
N VAL A 91 7.13 -4.57 11.04
CA VAL A 91 6.40 -5.36 12.04
C VAL A 91 5.35 -4.43 12.66
N SER A 92 4.07 -4.66 12.35
CA SER A 92 2.97 -3.90 12.96
C SER A 92 3.07 -3.99 14.48
N PRO A 93 2.63 -2.96 15.23
CA PRO A 93 2.50 -3.07 16.67
C PRO A 93 1.75 -4.36 17.04
N ASP A 94 2.24 -5.08 18.05
CA ASP A 94 1.67 -6.33 18.55
C ASP A 94 1.68 -7.53 17.56
N SER A 95 2.33 -7.42 16.40
CA SER A 95 2.40 -8.52 15.41
C SER A 95 3.29 -9.69 15.83
N ILE A 96 4.24 -9.47 16.75
CA ILE A 96 5.15 -10.52 17.24
C ILE A 96 4.49 -11.25 18.42
N GLY A 97 3.64 -12.21 18.09
CA GLY A 97 3.05 -13.16 19.04
C GLY A 97 3.86 -14.43 19.23
N SER A 98 3.38 -15.34 20.08
CA SER A 98 4.04 -16.63 20.34
C SER A 98 4.20 -17.50 19.09
N ALA A 99 3.30 -17.40 18.11
CA ALA A 99 3.42 -18.12 16.85
C ALA A 99 4.53 -17.58 15.92
N ALA A 100 4.89 -16.29 16.07
CA ALA A 100 5.97 -15.67 15.32
C ALA A 100 7.35 -16.00 15.90
N ILE A 101 7.40 -16.43 17.17
CA ILE A 101 8.61 -16.86 17.87
C ILE A 101 8.62 -18.40 17.87
N GLU A 102 9.36 -18.98 16.93
CA GLU A 102 9.53 -20.43 16.88
C GLU A 102 10.23 -20.96 18.15
N ASP A 103 9.86 -22.17 18.59
CA ASP A 103 10.39 -22.78 19.80
C ASP A 103 11.92 -22.90 19.76
N GLY A 104 12.57 -22.42 20.82
CA GLY A 104 14.03 -22.43 20.94
C GLY A 104 14.76 -21.34 20.16
N ARG A 105 14.05 -20.38 19.54
CA ARG A 105 14.71 -19.26 18.82
C ARG A 105 15.33 -18.20 19.71
N ILE A 106 14.71 -17.92 20.85
CA ILE A 106 15.30 -17.04 21.87
C ILE A 106 16.22 -17.89 22.73
N ALA A 107 17.51 -17.83 22.44
CA ALA A 107 18.56 -18.56 23.11
C ALA A 107 19.13 -17.75 24.29
N ALA A 108 19.97 -18.41 25.09
CA ALA A 108 20.66 -17.78 26.21
C ALA A 108 21.58 -16.61 25.79
N SER A 109 22.05 -16.59 24.54
CA SER A 109 22.84 -15.50 23.96
C SER A 109 22.03 -14.23 23.75
N ASP A 110 20.71 -14.36 23.61
CA ASP A 110 19.82 -13.27 23.24
C ASP A 110 19.28 -12.52 24.47
N ILE A 111 19.62 -13.00 25.67
CA ILE A 111 19.18 -12.48 26.96
C ILE A 111 20.36 -11.91 27.74
N ASP A 112 20.32 -10.61 28.06
CA ASP A 112 21.27 -10.02 28.99
C ASP A 112 20.93 -10.44 30.43
N ALA A 113 21.75 -11.33 30.99
CA ALA A 113 21.58 -11.84 32.34
C ALA A 113 21.78 -10.79 33.45
N ASN A 114 22.32 -9.60 33.14
CA ASN A 114 22.38 -8.48 34.07
C ASN A 114 21.06 -7.70 34.15
N GLN A 115 20.19 -7.85 33.13
CA GLN A 115 18.91 -7.15 33.05
C GLN A 115 17.71 -8.09 33.25
N LEU A 116 17.84 -9.37 32.86
CA LEU A 116 16.79 -10.36 32.97
C LEU A 116 17.29 -11.64 33.64
N GLN A 117 16.59 -12.07 34.70
CA GLN A 117 16.89 -13.33 35.38
C GLN A 117 16.47 -14.51 34.50
N ARG A 118 17.41 -15.41 34.21
CA ARG A 118 17.13 -16.67 33.49
C ARG A 118 16.21 -17.57 34.30
N ARG A 119 15.47 -18.45 33.61
CA ARG A 119 14.55 -19.42 34.23
C ARG A 119 15.26 -20.18 35.35
N ILE A 120 14.62 -20.21 36.52
CA ILE A 120 15.10 -20.96 37.66
C ILE A 120 14.89 -22.46 37.39
N THR A 121 15.96 -23.26 37.44
CA THR A 121 15.90 -24.70 37.13
C THR A 121 16.05 -25.60 38.36
N GLY A 122 16.36 -25.06 39.53
CA GLY A 122 16.50 -25.83 40.77
C GLY A 122 15.28 -25.74 41.68
N ALA A 123 15.07 -26.78 42.48
CA ALA A 123 14.07 -26.82 43.55
C ALA A 123 14.77 -26.96 44.90
N CYS A 124 14.24 -26.31 45.94
CA CYS A 124 14.75 -26.47 47.29
C CYS A 124 14.38 -27.86 47.85
N ALA A 125 15.26 -28.44 48.68
CA ALA A 125 14.91 -29.62 49.45
C ALA A 125 13.77 -29.30 50.44
N SER A 126 13.11 -30.35 50.96
CA SER A 126 12.08 -30.16 51.99
C SER A 126 12.63 -29.32 53.14
N ASN A 127 11.85 -28.31 53.54
CA ASN A 127 12.19 -27.36 54.61
C ASN A 127 13.36 -26.40 54.29
N GLN A 128 13.75 -26.24 53.02
CA GLN A 128 14.65 -25.19 52.56
C GLN A 128 13.91 -24.15 51.69
N ALA A 129 14.44 -22.93 51.64
CA ALA A 129 13.92 -21.83 50.82
C ALA A 129 15.03 -21.23 49.94
N ILE A 130 14.64 -20.62 48.81
CA ILE A 130 15.56 -19.91 47.93
C ILE A 130 16.09 -18.69 48.69
N SER A 131 17.40 -18.65 48.93
CA SER A 131 18.07 -17.52 49.62
C SER A 131 18.93 -16.67 48.68
N GLY A 132 19.13 -17.13 47.45
CA GLY A 132 19.80 -16.43 46.37
C GLY A 132 19.55 -17.16 45.05
N ILE A 133 19.64 -16.43 43.94
CA ILE A 133 19.57 -16.99 42.59
C ILE A 133 20.76 -16.42 41.84
N ALA A 134 21.63 -17.28 41.29
CA ALA A 134 22.71 -16.82 40.44
C ALA A 134 22.16 -16.28 39.11
N ALA A 135 22.90 -15.40 38.43
CA ALA A 135 22.51 -14.86 37.12
C ALA A 135 22.19 -15.96 36.07
N ALA A 136 22.78 -17.15 36.22
CA ALA A 136 22.51 -18.31 35.38
C ALA A 136 21.16 -19.02 35.65
N GLY A 137 20.42 -18.65 36.70
CA GLY A 137 19.15 -19.28 37.09
C GLY A 137 19.29 -20.47 38.07
N THR A 138 20.49 -20.70 38.61
CA THR A 138 20.73 -21.74 39.62
C THR A 138 20.46 -21.19 41.03
N VAL A 139 19.81 -22.00 41.86
CA VAL A 139 19.52 -21.74 43.29
C VAL A 139 20.50 -22.47 44.19
#